data_AF-A0A929KLC0-F1
#
_entry.id   AF-A0A929KLC0-F1
#
_cell.length_a   1.000
_cell.length_b   1.000
_cell.length_c   1.000
_cell.angle_alpha   90.00
_cell.angle_beta   90.00
_cell.angle_gamma   90.00
#
_symmetry.space_group_name_H-M   'P 1'
#
loop_
_entity.id
_entity.type
_entity.pdbx_description
1 polymer ?
#
loop_
_entity_poly.entity_id
_entity_poly.type
_entity_poly.pdbx_seq_one_letter_code
_entity_poly.pdbx_strand_id
1 'polypeptide(L)'
;MQSVSAYIISIVITFIFLLVSALISTSIKFEGGSQPKDAQKRKTWFWIFALLNPAVIFLMGYYAFKPDANIMVVNKYVSALGVGTAIGFFVYLIGGLILSKTFKNGKLGHWF
;
A
#
# COMPACT_ATOMS: atom_id res chain seq x y z
N MET A 1 13.08 11.21 17.52
CA MET A 1 12.98 11.59 16.10
C MET A 1 13.06 10.40 15.15
N GLN A 2 13.96 9.43 15.32
CA GLN A 2 14.07 8.30 14.37
C GLN A 2 12.84 7.38 14.31
N SER A 3 12.08 7.21 15.40
CA SER A 3 10.80 6.49 15.30
C SER A 3 9.77 7.21 14.42
N VAL A 4 9.80 8.55 14.40
CA VAL A 4 8.90 9.37 13.57
C VAL A 4 9.25 9.20 12.09
N SER A 5 10.54 9.14 11.74
CA SER A 5 10.94 8.90 10.35
C SER A 5 10.47 7.53 9.85
N ALA A 6 10.54 6.47 10.67
CA ALA A 6 10.01 5.15 10.31
C ALA A 6 8.51 5.18 9.97
N TYR A 7 7.69 5.91 10.76
CA TYR A 7 6.26 6.07 10.48
C TYR A 7 6.00 6.88 9.22
N ILE A 8 6.75 7.96 9.00
CA ILE A 8 6.64 8.79 7.79
C ILE A 8 6.93 7.94 6.54
N ILE A 9 8.03 7.17 6.55
CA ILE A 9 8.39 6.29 5.43
C ILE A 9 7.26 5.29 5.15
N SER A 10 6.72 4.66 6.19
CA SER A 10 5.64 3.68 6.05
C SER A 10 4.38 4.28 5.41
N ILE A 11 4.00 5.48 5.84
CA ILE A 11 2.82 6.20 5.33
C ILE A 11 3.04 6.66 3.88
N VAL A 12 4.21 7.22 3.56
CA VAL A 12 4.54 7.69 2.21
C VAL A 12 4.52 6.54 1.21
N ILE A 13 5.18 5.42 1.52
CA ILE A 13 5.18 4.23 0.66
C ILE A 13 3.76 3.69 0.49
N THR A 14 2.96 3.65 1.58
CA THR A 14 1.55 3.24 1.52
C THR A 14 0.74 4.07 0.53
N PHE A 15 0.86 5.40 0.57
CA PHE A 15 0.13 6.27 -0.36
C PHE A 15 0.60 6.10 -1.80
N ILE A 16 1.90 5.90 -2.04
CA ILE A 16 2.43 5.60 -3.37
C ILE A 16 1.81 4.29 -3.90
N PHE A 17 1.80 3.24 -3.09
CA PHE A 17 1.21 1.95 -3.48
C PHE A 17 -0.28 2.04 -3.74
N LEU A 18 -1.01 2.80 -2.92
CA LEU A 18 -2.44 3.01 -3.11
C LEU A 18 -2.72 3.77 -4.41
N LEU A 19 -1.93 4.80 -4.71
CA LEU A 19 -2.01 5.56 -5.96
C LEU A 19 -1.70 4.68 -7.18
N VAL A 20 -0.61 3.92 -7.14
CA VAL A 20 -0.21 3.01 -8.23
C VAL A 20 -1.29 1.97 -8.49
N SER A 21 -1.85 1.37 -7.43
CA SER A 21 -2.96 0.44 -7.56
C SER A 21 -4.17 1.12 -8.23
N ALA A 22 -4.47 2.37 -7.88
CA ALA A 22 -5.62 3.10 -8.42
C ALA A 22 -5.41 3.37 -9.92
N LEU A 23 -4.20 3.79 -10.31
CA LEU A 23 -3.82 3.99 -11.71
C LEU A 23 -3.89 2.70 -12.53
N ILE A 24 -3.49 1.56 -11.96
CA ILE A 24 -3.59 0.27 -12.63
C ILE A 24 -5.06 -0.16 -12.76
N SER A 25 -5.87 0.06 -11.73
CA SER A 25 -7.31 -0.23 -11.81
C SER A 25 -8.02 0.60 -12.88
N THR A 26 -7.66 1.88 -13.04
CA THR A 26 -8.24 2.76 -14.06
C THR A 26 -7.71 2.47 -15.46
N SER A 27 -6.48 1.98 -15.62
CA SER A 27 -5.91 1.62 -16.92
C SER A 27 -6.47 0.31 -17.51
N ILE A 28 -6.99 -0.59 -16.66
CA ILE A 28 -7.66 -1.83 -17.12
C ILE A 28 -8.90 -1.46 -17.94
N LYS A 29 -8.87 -1.80 -19.23
CA LYS A 29 -9.97 -1.58 -20.18
C LYS A 29 -11.22 -2.33 -19.76
N PHE A 30 -12.38 -1.77 -20.09
CA PHE A 30 -13.65 -2.45 -19.89
C PHE A 30 -13.78 -3.58 -20.91
N GLU A 31 -14.16 -4.77 -20.44
CA GLU A 31 -14.44 -5.92 -21.30
C GLU A 31 -15.97 -6.04 -21.42
N GLY A 32 -16.51 -5.95 -22.64
CA GLY A 32 -17.92 -6.22 -22.90
C GLY A 32 -18.16 -7.73 -23.14
N GLY A 33 -19.42 -8.16 -23.08
CA GLY A 33 -19.82 -9.55 -23.34
C GLY A 33 -20.46 -10.23 -22.13
N SER A 34 -20.71 -11.53 -22.25
CA SER A 34 -21.43 -12.33 -21.24
C SER A 34 -20.57 -12.75 -20.03
N GLN A 35 -19.24 -12.63 -20.12
CA GLN A 35 -18.30 -12.99 -19.04
C GLN A 35 -17.12 -12.00 -18.94
N PRO A 36 -17.36 -10.76 -18.46
CA PRO A 36 -16.29 -9.77 -18.31
C PRO A 36 -15.33 -10.17 -17.18
N LYS A 37 -14.00 -10.16 -17.46
CA LYS A 37 -12.96 -10.49 -16.46
C LYS A 37 -12.26 -9.27 -15.89
N ASP A 38 -12.61 -8.07 -16.37
CA ASP A 38 -11.96 -6.80 -16.01
C ASP A 38 -12.08 -6.49 -14.51
N ALA A 39 -13.25 -6.72 -13.90
CA ALA A 39 -13.45 -6.54 -12.46
C ALA A 39 -12.53 -7.47 -11.63
N GLN A 40 -12.43 -8.75 -12.02
CA GLN A 40 -11.55 -9.70 -11.34
C GLN A 40 -10.08 -9.29 -11.49
N LYS A 41 -9.66 -8.81 -12.67
CA LYS A 41 -8.30 -8.30 -12.90
C LYS A 41 -7.97 -7.13 -11.97
N ARG A 42 -8.89 -6.16 -11.81
CA ARG A 42 -8.72 -5.01 -10.90
C ARG A 42 -8.52 -5.46 -9.46
N LYS A 43 -9.35 -6.41 -9.01
CA LYS A 43 -9.25 -7.01 -7.68
C LYS A 43 -7.91 -7.73 -7.47
N THR A 44 -7.49 -8.55 -8.43
CA THR A 44 -6.19 -9.24 -8.35
C THR A 44 -5.04 -8.25 -8.17
N TRP A 45 -5.01 -7.16 -8.96
CA TRP A 45 -3.97 -6.15 -8.82
C TRP A 45 -4.01 -5.43 -7.48
N PHE A 46 -5.20 -5.08 -6.96
CA PHE A 46 -5.32 -4.49 -5.62
C PHE A 46 -4.68 -5.39 -4.55
N TRP A 47 -5.00 -6.67 -4.54
CA TRP A 47 -4.46 -7.60 -3.55
C TRP A 47 -2.97 -7.90 -3.73
N ILE A 48 -2.45 -7.90 -4.96
CA ILE A 48 -1.00 -7.95 -5.22
C ILE A 48 -0.31 -6.76 -4.56
N PHE A 49 -0.80 -5.53 -4.77
CA PHE A 49 -0.23 -4.34 -4.15
C PHE A 49 -0.45 -4.29 -2.63
N ALA A 50 -1.57 -4.82 -2.13
CA ALA A 50 -1.82 -4.95 -0.70
C ALA A 50 -0.75 -5.80 -0.01
N LEU A 51 -0.31 -6.89 -0.64
CA LEU A 51 0.73 -7.76 -0.10
C LEU A 51 2.15 -7.20 -0.33
N LEU A 52 2.39 -6.58 -1.48
CA LEU A 52 3.70 -5.96 -1.78
C LEU A 52 3.98 -4.74 -0.90
N ASN A 53 2.96 -3.95 -0.54
CA ASN A 53 3.13 -2.75 0.28
C ASN A 53 3.91 -3.00 1.59
N PRO A 54 3.49 -3.90 2.50
CA PRO A 54 4.24 -4.14 3.73
C PRO A 54 5.65 -4.71 3.50
N ALA A 55 5.83 -5.52 2.45
CA ALA A 55 7.15 -6.02 2.08
C ALA A 55 8.09 -4.87 1.69
N VAL A 56 7.64 -3.95 0.84
CA VAL A 56 8.44 -2.81 0.40
C VAL A 56 8.68 -1.81 1.52
N ILE A 57 7.69 -1.53 2.37
CA ILE A 57 7.89 -0.67 3.55
C ILE A 57 9.03 -1.21 4.42
N PHE A 58 8.96 -2.50 4.77
CA PHE A 58 9.95 -3.08 5.66
C PHE A 58 11.33 -3.18 5.00
N LEU A 59 11.41 -3.65 3.76
CA LEU A 59 12.68 -3.82 3.04
C LEU A 59 13.37 -2.46 2.80
N MET A 60 12.65 -1.46 2.28
CA MET A 60 13.23 -0.14 2.08
C MET A 60 13.56 0.54 3.41
N GLY A 61 12.67 0.47 4.40
CA GLY A 61 12.92 1.03 5.72
C GLY A 61 14.17 0.43 6.37
N TYR A 62 14.37 -0.89 6.26
CA TYR A 62 15.48 -1.58 6.90
C TYR A 62 16.81 -1.41 6.16
N TYR A 63 16.80 -1.48 4.82
CA TYR A 63 18.05 -1.47 4.04
C TYR A 63 18.43 -0.10 3.47
N ALA A 64 17.47 0.77 3.17
CA ALA A 64 17.74 2.07 2.52
C ALA A 64 17.64 3.25 3.48
N PHE A 65 16.72 3.20 4.46
CA PHE A 65 16.41 4.35 5.31
C PHE A 65 16.76 4.17 6.79
N LYS A 66 17.33 3.02 7.15
CA LYS A 66 17.78 2.76 8.51
C LYS A 66 18.89 3.76 8.86
N PRO A 67 18.78 4.45 10.01
CA PRO A 67 19.79 5.44 10.40
C PRO A 67 21.12 4.76 10.75
N ASP A 68 22.22 5.40 10.36
CA ASP A 68 23.54 5.05 10.87
C ASP A 68 23.73 5.72 12.24
N ALA A 69 23.50 4.93 13.30
CA ALA A 69 23.48 5.40 14.67
C ALA A 69 23.78 4.25 15.64
N ASN A 70 23.90 4.57 16.93
CA ASN A 70 24.09 3.56 17.97
C ASN A 70 22.96 2.52 17.99
N ILE A 71 23.27 1.34 18.53
CA ILE A 71 22.35 0.19 18.52
C ILE A 71 21.01 0.46 19.20
N MET A 72 20.97 1.31 20.22
CA MET A 72 19.72 1.67 20.89
C MET A 72 18.80 2.48 19.98
N VAL A 73 19.35 3.42 19.21
CA VAL A 73 18.60 4.23 18.24
C VAL A 73 18.10 3.35 17.09
N VAL A 74 18.96 2.46 16.59
CA VAL A 74 18.60 1.50 15.54
C VAL A 74 17.47 0.58 15.99
N ASN A 75 17.54 0.01 17.20
CA ASN A 75 16.50 -0.87 17.71
C ASN A 75 15.16 -0.14 17.84
N LYS A 76 15.15 1.10 18.35
CA LYS A 76 13.95 1.94 18.41
C LYS A 76 13.37 2.24 17.03
N TYR A 77 14.23 2.48 16.03
CA TYR A 77 13.81 2.68 14.64
C TYR A 77 13.19 1.40 14.06
N VAL A 78 13.85 0.25 14.18
CA VAL A 78 13.37 -1.02 13.60
C VAL A 78 12.08 -1.49 14.27
N SER A 79 11.92 -1.33 15.59
CA SER A 79 10.65 -1.58 16.26
C SER A 79 9.53 -0.68 15.74
N ALA A 80 9.81 0.62 15.58
CA ALA A 80 8.84 1.57 15.01
C ALA A 80 8.52 1.24 13.55
N LEU A 81 9.50 0.80 12.77
CA LEU A 81 9.32 0.35 11.39
C LEU A 81 8.40 -0.87 11.32
N GLY A 82 8.60 -1.88 12.19
CA GLY A 82 7.71 -3.04 12.25
C GLY A 82 6.25 -2.65 12.53
N VAL A 83 6.02 -1.74 13.48
CA VAL A 83 4.68 -1.19 13.76
C VAL A 83 4.16 -0.37 12.58
N GLY A 84 5.02 0.46 11.97
CA GLY A 84 4.71 1.27 10.79
C GLY A 84 4.30 0.44 9.58
N THR A 85 4.96 -0.70 9.34
CA THR A 85 4.61 -1.68 8.30
C THR A 85 3.19 -2.21 8.50
N ALA A 86 2.84 -2.60 9.73
CA ALA A 86 1.50 -3.08 10.05
C ALA A 86 0.45 -1.98 9.84
N ILE A 87 0.71 -0.77 10.34
CA ILE A 87 -0.16 0.40 10.15
C ILE A 87 -0.34 0.69 8.66
N GLY A 88 0.75 0.70 7.88
CA GLY A 88 0.72 0.95 6.45
C GLY A 88 -0.14 -0.06 5.68
N PHE A 89 -0.08 -1.34 6.05
CA PHE A 89 -0.97 -2.35 5.49
C PHE A 89 -2.46 -2.07 5.78
N PHE A 90 -2.81 -1.75 7.03
CA PHE A 90 -4.21 -1.44 7.36
C PHE A 90 -4.68 -0.12 6.71
N VAL A 91 -3.83 0.90 6.66
CA VAL A 91 -4.13 2.17 5.98
C VAL A 91 -4.35 1.93 4.48
N TYR A 92 -3.57 1.06 3.84
CA TYR A 92 -3.79 0.67 2.45
C TYR A 92 -5.18 0.03 2.26
N LEU A 93 -5.55 -0.93 3.11
CA LEU A 93 -6.86 -1.61 3.02
C LEU A 93 -8.03 -0.65 3.27
N ILE A 94 -7.94 0.17 4.31
CA ILE A 94 -8.98 1.16 4.65
C ILE A 94 -9.08 2.19 3.52
N GLY A 95 -7.96 2.69 3.01
CA GLY A 95 -7.92 3.63 1.90
C GLY A 95 -8.54 3.04 0.63
N GLY A 96 -8.21 1.79 0.28
CA GLY A 96 -8.80 1.06 -0.84
C GLY A 96 -10.31 0.90 -0.72
N LEU A 97 -10.79 0.57 0.48
CA LEU A 97 -12.22 0.45 0.80
C LEU A 97 -12.95 1.80 0.75
N ILE A 98 -12.33 2.88 1.24
CA ILE A 98 -12.89 4.22 1.13
C ILE A 98 -13.01 4.61 -0.34
N LEU A 99 -11.95 4.40 -1.14
CA LEU A 99 -11.96 4.70 -2.57
C LEU A 99 -13.01 3.89 -3.33
N SER A 100 -13.19 2.59 -3.03
CA SER A 100 -14.24 1.79 -3.68
C SER A 100 -15.64 2.30 -3.36
N LYS A 101 -15.87 2.77 -2.12
CA LYS A 101 -17.13 3.38 -1.70
C LYS A 101 -17.34 4.80 -2.24
N THR A 102 -16.29 5.55 -2.50
CA THR A 102 -16.40 6.90 -3.09
C THR A 102 -16.68 6.81 -4.59
N PHE A 103 -16.05 5.86 -5.29
CA PHE A 103 -16.14 5.71 -6.74
C PHE A 103 -16.99 4.50 -7.17
N LYS A 104 -18.15 4.29 -6.53
CA LYS A 104 -19.01 3.09 -6.71
C LYS A 104 -19.39 2.79 -8.16
N ASN A 105 -19.62 3.83 -8.96
CA ASN A 105 -20.04 3.69 -10.36
C ASN A 105 -18.86 3.64 -11.34
N GLY A 106 -17.62 3.75 -10.84
CA GLY A 106 -16.40 3.75 -11.64
C GLY A 106 -15.61 2.45 -11.53
N LYS A 107 -14.48 2.37 -12.25
CA LYS A 107 -13.58 1.20 -12.23
C LYS A 107 -13.06 0.88 -10.81
N LEU A 108 -12.82 1.92 -10.01
CA LEU A 108 -12.41 1.80 -8.61
C LEU A 108 -13.52 1.25 -7.69
N GLY A 109 -14.79 1.26 -8.09
CA GLY A 109 -15.84 0.64 -7.29
C GLY A 109 -15.70 -0.88 -7.16
N HIS A 110 -15.03 -1.52 -8.12
CA HIS A 110 -14.98 -2.98 -8.28
C HIS A 110 -13.58 -3.58 -8.11
N TRP A 111 -12.63 -2.79 -7.62
CA TRP A 111 -11.22 -3.21 -7.46
C TRP A 111 -10.87 -3.80 -6.09
N PHE A 112 -11.80 -3.79 -5.12
CA PHE A 112 -11.57 -4.23 -3.75
C PHE A 112 -12.22 -5.61 -3.51
#